data_AF-A0AAD9JXA9-F1
#
_entry.id   AF-A0AAD9JXA9-F1
#
_cell.length_a   1.000
_cell.length_b   1.000
_cell.length_c   1.000
_cell.angle_alpha   90.00
_cell.angle_beta   90.00
_cell.angle_gamma   90.00
#
_symmetry.space_group_name_H-M   'P 1'
#
loop_
_entity.id
_entity.type
_entity.pdbx_description
1 polymer ?
#
loop_
_entity_poly.entity_id
_entity_poly.type
_entity_poly.pdbx_seq_one_letter_code
_entity_poly.pdbx_strand_id
1 'polypeptide(L)'
;MMEDGTPIYVNNTQIENVESYIYLGQRYCTRDKNQDKEIQRRITVGWTAFAQHRDIFKGNIGTRLKRQVYNSCVLPAMTYGAETWALTTQAKNKLAVAQAKMERCMLNITYRDRKTNIWVREKTKVTDVIGKVSRRKWTWAGHVSRIRDNRWTLRIIT
;
A
#
# COMPACT_ATOMS: atom_id res chain seq x y z
N MET A 1 -31.82 2.98 -9.77
CA MET A 1 -30.57 3.28 -10.49
C MET A 1 -30.52 4.80 -10.60
N MET A 2 -29.57 5.48 -9.96
CA MET A 2 -29.47 6.95 -10.04
C MET A 2 -28.90 7.34 -11.40
N GLU A 3 -29.58 8.22 -12.13
CA GLU A 3 -29.12 8.75 -13.41
C GLU A 3 -27.83 9.57 -13.24
N ASP A 4 -26.88 9.31 -14.13
CA ASP A 4 -25.58 9.95 -14.17
C ASP A 4 -25.75 11.45 -14.48
N GLY A 5 -25.61 12.30 -13.47
CA GLY A 5 -25.68 13.77 -13.63
C GLY A 5 -26.65 14.51 -12.72
N THR A 6 -27.42 13.82 -11.86
CA THR A 6 -28.33 14.52 -10.94
C THR A 6 -27.50 15.32 -9.91
N PRO A 7 -27.66 16.66 -9.81
CA PRO A 7 -26.90 17.47 -8.87
C PRO A 7 -27.32 17.14 -7.43
N ILE A 8 -26.34 16.81 -6.60
CA ILE A 8 -26.54 16.49 -5.19
C ILE A 8 -26.25 17.75 -4.36
N TYR A 9 -27.19 18.11 -3.49
CA TYR A 9 -27.06 19.25 -2.59
C TYR A 9 -26.95 18.79 -1.14
N VAL A 10 -26.01 19.38 -0.40
CA VAL A 10 -25.91 19.24 1.06
C VAL A 10 -25.89 20.64 1.66
N ASN A 11 -26.79 20.93 2.59
CA ASN A 11 -26.95 22.26 3.19
C ASN A 11 -27.03 23.38 2.13
N ASN A 12 -27.87 23.20 1.11
CA ASN A 12 -28.04 24.10 -0.04
C ASN A 12 -26.78 24.35 -0.89
N THR A 13 -25.71 23.59 -0.67
CA THR A 13 -24.48 23.66 -1.48
C THR A 13 -24.43 22.48 -2.43
N GLN A 14 -24.27 22.74 -3.73
CA GLN A 14 -24.08 21.69 -4.73
C GLN A 14 -22.70 21.05 -4.53
N ILE A 15 -22.67 19.72 -4.40
CA ILE A 15 -21.43 18.96 -4.29
C ILE A 15 -20.87 18.69 -5.68
N GLU A 16 -19.56 18.85 -5.83
CA GLU A 16 -18.84 18.50 -7.05
C GLU A 16 -18.93 16.99 -7.33
N ASN A 17 -19.32 16.63 -8.56
CA ASN A 17 -19.32 15.24 -9.01
C ASN A 17 -17.96 14.90 -9.62
N VAL A 18 -17.17 14.13 -8.90
CA VAL A 18 -15.84 13.67 -9.34
C VAL A 18 -15.82 12.16 -9.53
N GLU A 19 -15.07 11.69 -10.54
CA GLU A 19 -14.90 10.26 -10.80
C GLU A 19 -14.18 9.55 -9.63
N SER A 20 -13.17 10.20 -9.06
CA SER A 20 -12.42 9.68 -7.93
C SER A 20 -11.81 10.77 -7.08
N TYR A 21 -11.64 10.51 -5.78
CA TYR A 21 -11.07 11.44 -4.83
C TYR A 21 -10.24 10.73 -3.77
N ILE A 22 -9.45 11.48 -2.99
CA ILE A 22 -8.69 10.95 -1.86
C ILE A 22 -9.50 11.18 -0.58
N TYR A 23 -9.84 10.09 0.11
CA TYR A 23 -10.51 10.11 1.40
C TYR A 23 -9.63 9.42 2.44
N LEU A 24 -9.32 10.13 3.54
CA LEU A 24 -8.47 9.62 4.63
C LEU A 24 -7.16 8.99 4.13
N GLY A 25 -6.61 9.61 3.09
CA GLY A 25 -5.36 9.20 2.46
C GLY A 25 -5.48 8.05 1.47
N GLN A 26 -6.65 7.49 1.19
CA GLN A 26 -6.90 6.42 0.21
C GLN A 26 -7.72 6.91 -0.98
N ARG A 27 -7.37 6.49 -2.19
CA ARG A 27 -8.17 6.79 -3.38
C ARG A 27 -9.46 5.96 -3.39
N TYR A 28 -10.59 6.66 -3.54
CA TYR A 28 -11.90 6.07 -3.70
C TYR A 28 -12.47 6.37 -5.09
N CYS A 29 -13.13 5.39 -5.69
CA CYS A 29 -13.83 5.51 -6.98
C CYS A 29 -15.08 4.64 -6.91
N THR A 30 -16.24 5.23 -7.20
CA THR A 30 -17.54 4.54 -7.18
C THR A 30 -17.79 3.74 -8.46
N ARG A 31 -17.24 4.21 -9.59
CA ARG A 31 -17.45 3.61 -10.92
C ARG A 31 -16.46 2.49 -11.23
N ASP A 32 -15.20 2.67 -10.84
CA ASP A 32 -14.12 1.73 -11.11
C ASP A 32 -13.81 0.88 -9.86
N LYS A 33 -14.13 -0.41 -9.94
CA LYS A 33 -13.81 -1.38 -8.88
C LYS A 33 -12.33 -1.80 -8.90
N ASN A 34 -11.57 -1.41 -9.92
CA ASN A 34 -10.15 -1.72 -10.00
C ASN A 34 -9.34 -0.80 -9.07
N GLN A 35 -8.72 -1.40 -8.06
CA GLN A 35 -7.87 -0.71 -7.10
C GLN A 35 -6.41 -0.54 -7.55
N ASP A 36 -6.09 -0.91 -8.80
CA ASP A 36 -4.76 -0.74 -9.37
C ASP A 36 -4.23 0.68 -9.26
N LYS A 37 -5.09 1.69 -9.49
CA LYS A 37 -4.72 3.11 -9.37
C LYS A 37 -4.32 3.46 -7.92
N GLU A 38 -5.01 2.91 -6.92
CA GLU A 38 -4.64 3.10 -5.50
C GLU A 38 -3.34 2.38 -5.16
N ILE A 39 -3.14 1.15 -5.65
CA ILE A 39 -1.89 0.40 -5.43
C ILE A 39 -0.70 1.15 -6.02
N GLN A 40 -0.82 1.65 -7.24
CA GLN A 40 0.23 2.47 -7.86
C GLN A 40 0.51 3.72 -7.06
N ARG A 41 -0.54 4.43 -6.61
CA ARG A 41 -0.39 5.59 -5.72
C ARG A 41 0.40 5.24 -4.46
N ARG A 42 0.11 4.10 -3.83
CA ARG A 42 0.81 3.64 -2.61
C ARG A 42 2.26 3.26 -2.86
N ILE A 43 2.55 2.66 -4.01
CA ILE A 43 3.92 2.43 -4.45
C ILE A 43 4.66 3.77 -4.60
N THR A 44 4.03 4.79 -5.20
CA THR A 44 4.61 6.14 -5.33
C THR A 44 4.85 6.79 -3.96
N VAL A 45 3.90 6.68 -3.04
CA VAL A 45 4.06 7.18 -1.66
C VAL A 45 5.21 6.45 -0.95
N GLY A 46 5.33 5.14 -1.15
CA GLY A 46 6.47 4.34 -0.70
C GLY A 46 7.81 4.83 -1.24
N TRP A 47 7.89 5.09 -2.55
CA TRP A 47 9.08 5.67 -3.17
C TRP A 47 9.42 7.06 -2.65
N THR A 48 8.40 7.86 -2.33
CA THR A 48 8.58 9.19 -1.73
C THR A 48 9.20 9.06 -0.35
N ALA A 49 8.67 8.18 0.51
CA ALA A 49 9.25 7.87 1.81
C ALA A 49 10.67 7.30 1.69
N PHE A 50 10.93 6.48 0.67
CA PHE A 50 12.26 5.98 0.39
C PHE A 50 13.23 7.11 0.01
N ALA A 51 12.82 8.03 -0.86
CA ALA A 51 13.62 9.14 -1.31
C ALA A 51 13.95 10.14 -0.18
N GLN A 52 13.01 10.36 0.75
CA GLN A 52 13.24 11.18 1.95
C GLN A 52 14.39 10.67 2.83
N HIS A 53 14.66 9.36 2.80
CA HIS A 53 15.77 8.73 3.53
C HIS A 53 16.87 8.23 2.59
N ARG A 54 17.05 8.88 1.43
CA ARG A 54 18.03 8.48 0.42
C ARG A 54 19.45 8.38 0.99
N ASP A 55 19.85 9.30 1.85
CA ASP A 55 21.19 9.32 2.43
C ASP A 55 21.46 8.07 3.29
N ILE A 56 20.41 7.56 3.95
CA ILE A 56 20.50 6.31 4.70
C ILE A 56 20.55 5.12 3.74
N PHE A 57 19.66 5.07 2.74
CA PHE A 57 19.55 3.92 1.86
C PHE A 57 20.71 3.79 0.87
N LYS A 58 21.24 4.90 0.35
CA LYS A 58 22.36 4.93 -0.59
C LYS A 58 23.72 5.17 0.08
N GLY A 59 23.73 5.67 1.32
CA GLY A 59 24.97 5.87 2.06
C GLY A 59 25.67 4.56 2.44
N ASN A 60 26.92 4.69 2.88
CA ASN A 60 27.73 3.59 3.40
C ASN A 60 27.32 3.22 4.84
N ILE A 61 26.07 2.77 4.98
CA ILE A 61 25.45 2.39 6.25
C ILE A 61 25.21 0.88 6.28
N GLY A 62 25.37 0.25 7.44
CA GLY A 62 25.09 -1.18 7.61
C GLY A 62 23.65 -1.56 7.25
N THR A 63 23.48 -2.69 6.57
CA THR A 63 22.18 -3.17 6.08
C THR A 63 21.14 -3.36 7.18
N ARG A 64 21.56 -3.60 8.43
CA ARG A 64 20.67 -3.66 9.60
C ARG A 64 19.90 -2.35 9.80
N LEU A 65 20.59 -1.21 9.80
CA LEU A 65 19.96 0.09 10.01
C LEU A 65 19.08 0.47 8.82
N LYS A 66 19.57 0.25 7.58
CA LYS A 66 18.77 0.44 6.36
C LYS A 66 17.45 -0.35 6.44
N ARG A 67 17.51 -1.61 6.86
CA ARG A 67 16.32 -2.45 7.06
C ARG A 67 15.37 -1.91 8.12
N GLN A 68 15.88 -1.44 9.26
CA GLN A 68 15.03 -0.85 10.30
C GLN A 68 14.27 0.36 9.76
N VAL A 69 14.95 1.28 9.09
CA VAL A 69 14.33 2.47 8.47
C VAL A 69 13.32 2.06 7.39
N TYR A 70 13.66 1.09 6.54
CA TYR A 70 12.73 0.58 5.52
C TYR A 70 11.43 0.05 6.16
N ASN A 71 11.56 -0.82 7.16
CA ASN A 71 10.41 -1.46 7.81
C ASN A 71 9.55 -0.47 8.61
N SER A 72 10.15 0.60 9.14
CA SER A 72 9.46 1.60 9.96
C SER A 72 8.87 2.76 9.16
N CYS A 73 9.47 3.15 8.04
CA CYS A 73 9.07 4.37 7.30
C CYS A 73 8.46 4.03 5.93
N VAL A 74 9.13 3.19 5.15
CA VAL A 74 8.75 2.90 3.75
C VAL A 74 7.63 1.86 3.68
N LEU A 75 7.78 0.75 4.39
CA LEU A 75 6.82 -0.34 4.36
C LEU A 75 5.42 0.07 4.89
N PRO A 76 5.28 0.86 5.97
CA PRO A 76 3.98 1.33 6.41
C PRO A 76 3.33 2.29 5.40
N ALA A 77 4.12 3.16 4.76
CA ALA A 77 3.64 4.07 3.72
C ALA A 77 3.10 3.31 2.50
N MET A 78 3.80 2.26 2.07
CA MET A 78 3.38 1.37 0.97
C MET A 78 2.16 0.51 1.30
N THR A 79 1.91 0.19 2.58
CA THR A 79 0.89 -0.78 3.00
C THR A 79 -0.29 -0.16 3.74
N TYR A 80 -0.37 1.17 3.79
CA TYR A 80 -1.48 1.86 4.42
C TYR A 80 -2.78 1.61 3.64
N GLY A 81 -3.85 1.25 4.36
CA GLY A 81 -5.16 0.97 3.76
C GLY A 81 -5.27 -0.41 3.12
N ALA A 82 -4.22 -1.24 3.24
CA ALA A 82 -4.17 -2.56 2.61
C ALA A 82 -5.22 -3.55 3.13
N GLU A 83 -5.81 -3.27 4.29
CA GLU A 83 -6.96 -3.99 4.84
C GLU A 83 -8.17 -3.95 3.88
N THR A 84 -8.31 -2.87 3.11
CA THR A 84 -9.42 -2.62 2.19
C THR A 84 -9.15 -3.06 0.75
N TRP A 85 -7.94 -3.56 0.47
CA TRP A 85 -7.55 -3.92 -0.89
C TRP A 85 -7.99 -5.33 -1.28
N ALA A 86 -8.38 -5.48 -2.54
CA ALA A 86 -8.49 -6.75 -3.23
C ALA A 86 -7.08 -7.24 -3.58
N LEU A 87 -6.65 -8.34 -2.95
CA LEU A 87 -5.30 -8.88 -3.13
C LEU A 87 -5.20 -9.77 -4.37
N THR A 88 -5.41 -9.17 -5.54
CA THR A 88 -5.24 -9.85 -6.82
C THR A 88 -3.77 -10.24 -7.04
N THR A 89 -3.51 -11.23 -7.91
CA THR A 89 -2.15 -11.62 -8.27
C THR A 89 -1.37 -10.45 -8.87
N GLN A 90 -2.04 -9.62 -9.68
CA GLN A 90 -1.44 -8.43 -10.28
C GLN A 90 -1.06 -7.38 -9.23
N ALA A 91 -1.93 -7.13 -8.25
CA ALA A 91 -1.66 -6.25 -7.11
C ALA A 91 -0.41 -6.69 -6.34
N LYS A 92 -0.34 -7.99 -6.00
CA LYS A 92 0.80 -8.59 -5.29
C LYS A 92 2.09 -8.42 -6.10
N ASN A 93 2.05 -8.69 -7.40
CA ASN A 93 3.22 -8.56 -8.27
C ASN A 93 3.73 -7.12 -8.34
N LYS A 94 2.84 -6.12 -8.47
CA LYS A 94 3.22 -4.70 -8.48
C LYS A 94 3.95 -4.29 -7.20
N LEU A 95 3.42 -4.69 -6.03
CA LEU A 95 4.04 -4.41 -4.73
C LEU A 95 5.39 -5.12 -4.58
N ALA A 96 5.47 -6.40 -4.95
CA ALA A 96 6.70 -7.18 -4.86
C ALA A 96 7.81 -6.62 -5.77
N VAL A 97 7.46 -6.21 -7.00
CA VAL A 97 8.40 -5.57 -7.93
C VAL A 97 8.89 -4.23 -7.38
N ALA A 98 8.00 -3.41 -6.82
CA ALA A 98 8.39 -2.15 -6.19
C ALA A 98 9.37 -2.35 -5.04
N GLN A 99 9.06 -3.28 -4.12
CA GLN A 99 9.95 -3.63 -3.02
C GLN A 99 11.32 -4.14 -3.53
N ALA A 100 11.33 -5.07 -4.48
CA ALA A 100 12.58 -5.63 -5.02
C ALA A 100 13.46 -4.57 -5.69
N LYS A 101 12.87 -3.53 -6.30
CA LYS A 101 13.62 -2.38 -6.84
C LYS A 101 14.24 -1.54 -5.73
N MET A 102 13.48 -1.20 -4.69
CA MET A 102 13.98 -0.45 -3.52
C MET A 102 15.11 -1.20 -2.82
N GLU A 103 14.98 -2.50 -2.62
CA GLU A 103 16.00 -3.36 -2.01
C GLU A 103 17.31 -3.36 -2.81
N ARG A 104 17.24 -3.44 -4.14
CA ARG A 104 18.43 -3.31 -5.00
C ARG A 104 19.09 -1.94 -4.83
N CYS A 105 18.31 -0.87 -4.74
CA CYS A 105 18.84 0.46 -4.47
C CYS A 105 19.54 0.55 -3.10
N MET A 106 19.02 -0.13 -2.06
CA MET A 106 19.66 -0.17 -0.73
C MET A 106 21.03 -0.85 -0.74
N LEU A 107 21.21 -1.85 -1.63
CA LEU A 107 22.46 -2.59 -1.80
C LEU A 107 23.39 -1.97 -2.86
N ASN A 108 22.97 -0.87 -3.49
CA ASN A 108 23.68 -0.21 -4.59
C ASN A 108 24.01 -1.15 -5.76
N ILE A 109 23.08 -2.06 -6.09
CA ILE A 109 23.22 -2.99 -7.22
C ILE A 109 22.19 -2.71 -8.30
N THR A 110 22.54 -3.10 -9.52
CA THR A 110 21.71 -3.01 -10.71
C THR A 110 21.38 -4.40 -11.25
N TYR A 111 20.54 -4.47 -12.29
CA TYR A 111 20.28 -5.74 -12.97
C TYR A 111 21.51 -6.29 -13.70
N ARG A 112 22.52 -5.45 -14.00
CA ARG A 112 23.77 -5.88 -14.64
C ARG A 112 24.60 -6.79 -13.74
N ASP A 113 24.44 -6.68 -12.42
CA ASP A 113 25.14 -7.52 -11.43
C ASP A 113 24.58 -8.95 -11.36
N ARG A 114 23.52 -9.26 -12.12
CA ARG A 114 22.88 -10.59 -12.25
C ARG A 114 22.53 -11.25 -10.90
N LYS A 115 22.26 -10.45 -9.87
CA LYS A 115 21.83 -10.94 -8.55
C LYS A 115 20.35 -11.28 -8.56
N THR A 116 20.03 -12.51 -8.13
CA THR A 116 18.66 -13.03 -8.03
C THR A 116 17.87 -12.29 -6.95
N ASN A 117 16.54 -12.26 -7.06
CA ASN A 117 15.69 -11.67 -6.02
C ASN A 117 15.85 -12.39 -4.67
N ILE A 118 16.11 -13.70 -4.69
CA ILE A 118 16.37 -14.51 -3.48
C ILE A 118 17.61 -13.98 -2.77
N TRP A 119 18.72 -13.82 -3.49
CA TRP A 119 19.96 -13.27 -2.93
C TRP A 119 19.75 -11.86 -2.36
N VAL A 120 19.01 -11.00 -3.06
CA VAL A 120 18.71 -9.64 -2.59
C VAL A 120 17.97 -9.68 -1.24
N ARG A 121 16.94 -10.53 -1.15
CA ARG A 121 16.13 -10.71 0.06
C ARG A 121 16.94 -11.26 1.23
N GLU A 122 17.86 -12.18 0.97
CA GLU A 122 18.75 -12.72 2.00
C GLU A 122 19.71 -11.66 2.57
N LYS A 123 20.12 -10.69 1.74
CA LYS A 123 21.00 -9.60 2.17
C LYS A 123 20.27 -8.50 2.91
N THR A 124 19.14 -8.03 2.38
CA THR A 124 18.35 -6.94 2.99
C THR A 124 17.61 -7.40 4.24
N LYS A 125 17.02 -8.61 4.21
CA LYS A 125 16.14 -9.20 5.24
C LYS A 125 14.98 -8.28 5.67
N VAL A 126 14.57 -7.36 4.80
CA VAL A 126 13.41 -6.48 5.05
C VAL A 126 12.13 -7.31 5.13
N THR A 127 11.13 -6.81 5.84
CA THR A 127 9.86 -7.51 5.96
C THR A 127 9.19 -7.59 4.59
N ASP A 128 8.68 -8.78 4.25
CA ASP A 128 7.98 -8.99 2.99
C ASP A 128 6.68 -8.18 2.93
N VAL A 129 6.50 -7.41 1.86
CA VAL A 129 5.33 -6.54 1.68
C VAL A 129 4.04 -7.34 1.57
N ILE A 130 4.06 -8.49 0.90
CA ILE A 130 2.86 -9.32 0.72
C ILE A 130 2.46 -9.97 2.04
N GLY A 131 3.43 -10.48 2.80
CA GLY A 131 3.21 -10.97 4.16
C GLY A 131 2.65 -9.88 5.08
N LYS A 132 3.19 -8.64 5.01
CA LYS A 132 2.70 -7.51 5.81
C LYS A 132 1.27 -7.14 5.46
N VAL A 133 0.94 -7.05 4.17
CA VAL A 133 -0.41 -6.75 3.69
C VAL A 133 -1.40 -7.84 4.09
N SER A 134 -1.02 -9.11 3.91
CA SER A 134 -1.86 -10.25 4.28
C SER A 134 -2.15 -10.25 5.78
N ARG A 135 -1.13 -9.99 6.61
CA ARG A 135 -1.27 -9.88 8.06
C ARG A 135 -2.19 -8.73 8.48
N ARG A 136 -2.07 -7.56 7.85
CA ARG A 136 -2.97 -6.42 8.08
C ARG A 136 -4.43 -6.82 7.83
N LYS A 137 -4.70 -7.45 6.69
CA LYS A 137 -6.05 -7.90 6.32
C LYS A 137 -6.62 -8.91 7.32
N TRP A 138 -5.83 -9.89 7.74
CA TRP A 138 -6.25 -10.86 8.76
C TRP A 138 -6.46 -10.23 10.13
N THR A 139 -5.61 -9.27 10.52
CA THR A 139 -5.77 -8.54 11.78
C THR A 139 -7.07 -7.74 11.78
N TRP A 140 -7.40 -7.10 10.66
CA TRP A 140 -8.67 -6.40 10.47
C TRP A 140 -9.86 -7.34 10.55
N ALA A 141 -9.84 -8.46 9.82
CA ALA A 141 -10.91 -9.46 9.89
C ALA A 141 -11.13 -9.96 11.32
N GLY A 142 -10.04 -10.25 12.05
CA GLY A 142 -10.11 -10.63 13.45
C GLY A 142 -10.65 -9.51 14.34
N HIS A 143 -10.31 -8.24 14.06
CA HIS A 143 -10.88 -7.10 14.76
C HIS A 143 -12.40 -7.04 14.56
N VAL A 144 -12.88 -7.12 13.32
CA VAL A 144 -14.32 -7.09 13.01
C VAL A 144 -15.06 -8.26 13.68
N SER A 145 -14.49 -9.46 13.69
CA SER A 145 -15.08 -10.62 14.35
C SER A 145 -15.25 -10.46 15.87
N ARG A 146 -14.48 -9.57 16.52
CA ARG A 146 -14.58 -9.29 17.97
C ARG A 146 -15.53 -8.13 18.30
N ILE A 147 -16.00 -7.39 17.31
CA ILE A 147 -16.91 -6.26 17.51
C ILE A 147 -18.27 -6.79 17.97
N ARG A 148 -18.81 -6.24 19.06
CA ARG A 148 -20.10 -6.65 19.66
C ARG A 148 -21.19 -5.58 19.59
N ASP A 149 -20.93 -4.43 18.98
CA ASP A 149 -21.77 -3.24 19.09
C ASP A 149 -22.81 -3.06 17.96
N ASN A 150 -23.29 -4.16 17.37
CA ASN A 150 -24.33 -4.19 16.33
C ASN A 150 -24.11 -3.21 15.16
N ARG A 151 -22.87 -2.80 14.90
CA ARG A 151 -22.52 -1.94 13.77
C ARG A 151 -22.84 -2.66 12.46
N TRP A 152 -23.18 -1.86 11.44
CA TRP A 152 -23.47 -2.33 10.09
C TRP A 152 -22.37 -3.21 9.49
N THR A 153 -21.12 -3.08 9.96
CA THR A 153 -19.98 -3.91 9.54
C THR A 153 -20.16 -5.40 9.83
N LEU A 154 -20.93 -5.78 10.86
CA LEU A 154 -21.24 -7.18 11.16
C LEU A 154 -22.17 -7.80 10.10
N ARG A 155 -23.12 -6.99 9.57
CA ARG A 155 -24.11 -7.43 8.58
C ARG A 155 -23.54 -7.73 7.19
N ILE A 156 -22.26 -7.41 6.96
CA ILE A 156 -21.56 -7.71 5.69
C ILE A 156 -20.86 -9.07 5.76
N ILE A 157 -20.67 -9.62 6.96
CA ILE A 157 -19.94 -10.88 7.18
C ILE A 157 -20.90 -12.07 7.33
N THR A 158 -22.11 -11.85 7.87
CA THR A 158 -23.25 -12.78 7.87
C THR A 158 -24.04 -12.70 6.58
#